data_AF-B8KVG5-F1
#
_entry.id   AF-B8KVG5-F1
#
_cell.length_a   1.000
_cell.length_b   1.000
_cell.length_c   1.000
_cell.angle_alpha   90.00
_cell.angle_beta   90.00
_cell.angle_gamma   90.00
#
_symmetry.space_group_name_H-M   'P 1'
#
loop_
_entity.id
_entity.type
_entity.pdbx_description
1 polymer ?
#
loop_
_entity_poly.entity_id
_entity_poly.type
_entity_poly.pdbx_seq_one_letter_code
_entity_poly.pdbx_strand_id
1 'polypeptide(L)'
;MGDTGAIRDANALAIDCRQEEALAVLDRAEASGGLSAYLAELEKVVFLLDLGREADAEDLLAQRNARVGATADDAAEARSAVEESLAELRKARKEKTGQATCTDTVSA
;
A
#
# COMPACT_ATOMS: atom_id res chain seq x y z
N MET A 1 8.13 -18.61 8.20
CA MET A 1 7.00 -17.72 8.52
C MET A 1 7.46 -16.32 8.21
N GLY A 2 6.96 -15.73 7.13
CA GLY A 2 7.31 -14.35 6.76
C GLY A 2 6.79 -13.41 7.84
N ASP A 3 7.63 -12.49 8.28
CA ASP A 3 7.25 -11.48 9.27
C ASP A 3 6.35 -10.46 8.56
N THR A 4 5.03 -10.70 8.63
CA THR A 4 3.99 -9.79 8.14
C THR A 4 3.62 -8.73 9.18
N GLY A 5 4.34 -8.66 10.32
CA GLY A 5 4.11 -7.69 11.37
C GLY A 5 4.22 -6.25 10.86
N ALA A 6 5.24 -5.96 10.06
CA ALA A 6 5.43 -4.64 9.47
C ALA A 6 4.27 -4.20 8.57
N ILE A 7 3.69 -5.11 7.80
CA ILE A 7 2.54 -4.82 6.91
C ILE A 7 1.29 -4.52 7.74
N ARG A 8 1.09 -5.27 8.82
CA ARG A 8 -0.02 -5.03 9.76
C ARG A 8 0.13 -3.67 10.45
N ASP A 9 1.33 -3.34 10.91
CA ASP A 9 1.62 -2.06 11.56
C ASP A 9 1.45 -0.88 10.59
N ALA A 10 1.92 -1.03 9.36
CA ALA A 10 1.74 -0.03 8.31
C ALA A 10 0.26 0.17 7.97
N ASN A 11 -0.52 -0.91 7.87
CA ASN A 11 -1.98 -0.81 7.69
C ASN A 11 -2.68 -0.09 8.85
N ALA A 12 -2.29 -0.37 10.10
CA ALA A 12 -2.85 0.33 11.25
C ALA A 12 -2.56 1.85 11.19
N LEU A 13 -1.34 2.23 10.79
CA LEU A 13 -0.96 3.63 10.57
C LEU A 13 -1.76 4.27 9.41
N ALA A 14 -1.92 3.58 8.29
CA ALA A 14 -2.69 4.07 7.15
C ALA A 14 -4.20 4.25 7.48
N ILE A 15 -4.77 3.33 8.27
CA ILE A 15 -6.12 3.47 8.81
C ILE A 15 -6.22 4.72 9.71
N ASP A 16 -5.17 5.04 10.47
CA ASP A 16 -5.10 6.23 11.33
C ASP A 16 -4.66 7.51 10.60
N CYS A 17 -4.69 7.52 9.27
CA CYS A 17 -4.28 8.66 8.44
C CYS A 17 -2.83 9.10 8.64
N ARG A 18 -1.94 8.14 8.91
CA ARG A 18 -0.49 8.32 9.05
C ARG A 18 0.24 7.59 7.92
N GLN A 19 -0.21 7.78 6.67
CA GLN A 19 0.30 7.06 5.50
C GLN A 19 1.79 7.27 5.26
N GLU A 20 2.34 8.47 5.50
CA GLU A 20 3.78 8.72 5.36
C GLU A 20 4.61 7.88 6.36
N GLU A 21 4.09 7.68 7.58
CA GLU A 21 4.73 6.79 8.55
C GLU A 21 4.55 5.32 8.19
N ALA A 22 3.39 4.97 7.61
CA ALA A 22 3.15 3.64 7.08
C ALA A 22 4.15 3.29 5.95
N LEU A 23 4.40 4.23 5.02
CA LEU A 23 5.41 4.10 3.98
C LEU A 23 6.81 3.87 4.57
N ALA A 24 7.19 4.62 5.60
CA ALA A 24 8.49 4.46 6.27
C ALA A 24 8.64 3.08 6.97
N VAL A 25 7.55 2.49 7.46
CA VAL A 25 7.55 1.12 8.00
C VAL A 25 7.78 0.11 6.87
N LEU A 26 7.12 0.29 5.73
CA LEU A 26 7.27 -0.59 4.57
C LEU A 26 8.67 -0.50 3.95
N ASP A 27 9.29 0.69 3.90
CA ASP A 27 10.69 0.85 3.45
C ASP A 27 11.67 0.01 4.28
N ARG A 28 11.45 -0.07 5.60
CA ARG A 28 12.27 -0.92 6.49
C ARG A 28 12.01 -2.41 6.26
N ALA A 29 10.77 -2.78 5.96
CA ALA A 29 10.41 -4.15 5.63
C ALA A 29 11.02 -4.59 4.29
N GLU A 30 11.05 -3.72 3.29
CA GLU A 30 11.73 -3.96 2.01
C GLU A 30 13.23 -4.22 2.20
N ALA A 31 13.90 -3.43 3.05
CA ALA A 31 15.32 -3.61 3.34
C ALA A 31 15.67 -4.98 3.96
N SER A 32 14.69 -5.66 4.57
CA SER A 32 14.88 -7.01 5.13
C SER A 32 14.88 -8.13 4.07
N GLY A 33 14.41 -7.84 2.85
CA GLY A 33 14.39 -8.77 1.73
C GLY A 33 13.33 -9.88 1.83
N GLY A 34 13.41 -10.84 0.90
CA GLY A 34 12.54 -12.02 0.89
C GLY A 34 11.07 -11.72 0.59
N LEU A 35 10.17 -12.57 1.13
CA LEU A 35 8.73 -12.47 0.91
C LEU A 35 8.14 -11.18 1.51
N SER A 36 8.66 -10.71 2.64
CA SER A 36 8.20 -9.49 3.29
C SER A 36 8.47 -8.26 2.43
N ALA A 37 9.61 -8.21 1.72
CA ALA A 37 9.90 -7.13 0.78
C ALA A 37 8.93 -7.11 -0.41
N TYR A 38 8.60 -8.28 -0.97
CA TYR A 38 7.66 -8.39 -2.07
C TYR A 38 6.24 -7.90 -1.69
N LEU A 39 5.78 -8.28 -0.50
CA LEU A 39 4.48 -7.85 0.00
C LEU A 39 4.48 -6.36 0.37
N ALA A 40 5.58 -5.84 0.94
CA ALA A 40 5.71 -4.43 1.28
C ALA A 40 5.65 -3.52 0.04
N GLU A 41 6.24 -3.92 -1.08
CA GLU A 41 6.17 -3.15 -2.32
C GLU A 41 4.74 -2.99 -2.84
N LEU A 42 3.95 -4.07 -2.85
CA LEU A 42 2.53 -4.01 -3.26
C LEU A 42 1.73 -3.12 -2.30
N GLU A 43 1.98 -3.23 -1.00
CA GLU A 43 1.33 -2.40 0.00
C GLU A 43 1.68 -0.91 -0.14
N LYS A 44 2.91 -0.57 -0.55
CA LYS A 44 3.28 0.83 -0.86
C LYS A 44 2.47 1.38 -2.03
N VAL A 45 2.22 0.58 -3.06
CA VAL A 45 1.36 0.99 -4.18
C VAL A 45 -0.03 1.35 -3.67
N VAL A 46 -0.61 0.54 -2.76
CA VAL A 46 -1.91 0.81 -2.13
C VAL A 46 -1.91 2.17 -1.41
N PHE A 47 -0.88 2.45 -0.61
CA PHE A 47 -0.81 3.70 0.15
C PHE A 47 -0.55 4.92 -0.73
N LEU A 48 0.23 4.79 -1.80
CA LEU A 48 0.41 5.85 -2.79
C LEU A 48 -0.91 6.20 -3.48
N LEU A 49 -1.71 5.19 -3.88
CA LEU A 49 -3.04 5.42 -4.43
C LEU A 49 -4.00 6.05 -3.41
N ASP A 50 -3.93 5.64 -2.15
CA ASP A 50 -4.75 6.24 -1.09
C ASP A 50 -4.41 7.71 -0.83
N LEU A 51 -3.14 8.09 -1.02
CA LEU A 51 -2.64 9.47 -1.00
C LEU A 51 -2.94 10.27 -2.28
N GLY A 52 -3.52 9.65 -3.31
CA GLY A 52 -3.72 10.28 -4.62
C GLY A 52 -2.43 10.46 -5.45
N ARG A 53 -1.34 9.80 -5.06
CA ARG A 53 -0.05 9.79 -5.77
C ARG A 53 -0.05 8.71 -6.86
N GLU A 54 -1.01 8.81 -7.80
CA GLU A 54 -1.27 7.78 -8.81
C GLU A 54 -0.06 7.51 -9.71
N ALA A 55 0.64 8.55 -10.17
CA ALA A 55 1.82 8.40 -11.01
C ALA A 55 2.95 7.62 -10.30
N ASP A 56 3.20 7.91 -9.02
CA ASP A 56 4.21 7.20 -8.23
C ASP A 56 3.82 5.73 -8.03
N ALA A 57 2.52 5.46 -7.84
CA ALA A 57 1.99 4.11 -7.69
C ALA A 57 2.14 3.29 -8.98
N GLU A 58 1.81 3.89 -10.12
CA GLU A 58 1.97 3.27 -11.44
C GLU A 58 3.44 2.97 -11.75
N ASP A 59 4.33 3.94 -11.51
CA ASP A 59 5.77 3.77 -11.71
C ASP A 59 6.33 2.65 -10.83
N LEU A 60 5.93 2.56 -9.56
CA LEU A 60 6.38 1.52 -8.64
C LEU A 60 5.88 0.13 -9.09
N LEU A 61 4.60 0.02 -9.47
CA LEU A 61 4.03 -1.24 -9.93
C LEU A 61 4.66 -1.70 -11.26
N ALA A 62 4.91 -0.78 -12.18
CA ALA A 62 5.61 -1.07 -13.43
C ALA A 62 7.04 -1.57 -13.19
N GLN A 63 7.80 -0.91 -12.31
CA GLN A 63 9.16 -1.33 -11.93
C GLN A 63 9.16 -2.74 -11.32
N ARG A 64 8.23 -3.02 -10.40
CA ARG A 64 8.05 -4.35 -9.81
C ARG A 64 7.80 -5.39 -10.89
N ASN A 65 6.82 -5.13 -11.77
CA ASN A 65 6.42 -6.05 -12.84
C ASN A 65 7.58 -6.34 -13.80
N ALA A 66 8.35 -5.32 -14.17
CA ALA A 66 9.56 -5.49 -14.98
C ALA A 66 10.62 -6.36 -14.28
N ARG A 67 10.85 -6.14 -12.98
CA ARG A 67 11.87 -6.87 -12.21
C ARG A 67 11.54 -8.35 -12.03
N VAL A 68 10.26 -8.70 -11.89
CA VAL A 68 9.81 -10.10 -11.75
C VAL A 68 9.52 -10.78 -13.09
N GLY A 69 9.64 -10.05 -14.21
CA GLY A 69 9.31 -10.58 -15.54
C GLY A 69 7.83 -10.92 -15.71
N ALA A 70 6.94 -10.13 -15.08
CA ALA A 70 5.51 -10.34 -15.11
C ALA A 70 4.96 -10.31 -16.54
N THR A 71 4.08 -11.25 -16.85
CA THR A 71 3.27 -11.19 -18.08
C THR A 71 2.20 -10.11 -17.98
N ALA A 72 1.49 -9.85 -19.08
CA ALA A 72 0.36 -8.92 -19.07
C ALA A 72 -0.75 -9.37 -18.10
N ASP A 73 -0.98 -10.68 -18.00
CA ASP A 73 -1.96 -11.26 -17.08
C ASP A 73 -1.51 -11.10 -15.63
N ASP A 74 -0.25 -11.41 -15.32
CA ASP A 74 0.31 -11.20 -13.97
C ASP A 74 0.26 -9.73 -13.53
N ALA A 75 0.51 -8.81 -14.47
CA ALA A 75 0.44 -7.38 -14.21
C ALA A 75 -0.99 -6.92 -13.93
N ALA A 76 -1.98 -7.47 -14.65
CA ALA A 76 -3.39 -7.20 -14.42
C ALA A 76 -3.88 -7.77 -13.08
N GLU A 77 -3.46 -8.99 -12.73
CA GLU A 77 -3.75 -9.59 -11.42
C GLU A 77 -3.15 -8.77 -10.28
N ALA A 78 -1.89 -8.35 -10.41
CA ALA A 78 -1.25 -7.49 -9.41
C ALA A 78 -2.00 -6.16 -9.22
N ARG A 79 -2.48 -5.55 -10.31
CA ARG A 79 -3.30 -4.35 -10.26
C ARG A 79 -4.64 -4.60 -9.55
N SER A 80 -5.34 -5.69 -9.89
CA SER A 80 -6.60 -6.06 -9.23
C SER A 80 -6.40 -6.24 -7.72
N ALA A 81 -5.33 -6.93 -7.30
CA ALA A 81 -5.02 -7.14 -5.90
C ALA A 81 -4.75 -5.82 -5.14
N VAL A 82 -4.08 -4.86 -5.78
CA VAL A 82 -3.86 -3.51 -5.24
C VAL A 82 -5.18 -2.76 -5.09
N GLU A 83 -6.05 -2.80 -6.10
CA GLU A 83 -7.36 -2.13 -6.07
C GLU A 83 -8.29 -2.72 -4.99
N GLU A 84 -8.29 -4.03 -4.82
CA GLU A 84 -9.01 -4.71 -3.73
C GLU A 84 -8.47 -4.32 -2.36
N SER A 85 -7.15 -4.30 -2.20
CA SER A 85 -6.50 -3.93 -0.93
C SER A 85 -6.79 -2.46 -0.56
N LEU A 86 -6.81 -1.57 -1.55
CA LEU A 86 -7.21 -0.17 -1.35
C LEU A 86 -8.67 -0.05 -0.89
N ALA A 87 -9.58 -0.84 -1.47
CA ALA A 87 -10.98 -0.86 -1.06
C ALA A 87 -11.14 -1.34 0.39
N GLU A 88 -10.43 -2.40 0.79
CA GLU A 88 -10.45 -2.90 2.16
C GLU A 88 -9.81 -1.92 3.15
N LEU A 89 -8.71 -1.26 2.79
CA LEU A 89 -8.11 -0.19 3.61
C LEU A 89 -9.12 0.93 3.88
N ARG A 90 -9.77 1.44 2.82
CA ARG A 90 -10.75 2.53 2.93
C ARG A 90 -11.98 2.11 3.72
N LYS A 91 -12.41 0.86 3.59
CA LYS A 91 -13.51 0.29 4.38
C LYS A 91 -13.12 0.19 5.85
N ALA A 92 -11.98 -0.39 6.19
CA ALA A 92 -11.48 -0.51 7.55
C ALA A 92 -11.31 0.87 8.21
N ARG A 93 -10.81 1.86 7.46
CA ARG A 93 -10.76 3.25 7.89
C ARG A 93 -12.15 3.81 8.19
N LYS A 94 -13.10 3.63 7.28
CA LYS A 94 -14.48 4.10 7.47
C LYS A 94 -15.14 3.47 8.70
N GLU A 95 -14.91 2.19 8.93
CA GLU A 95 -15.42 1.48 10.12
C GLU A 95 -14.82 2.04 11.42
N LYS A 96 -13.55 2.46 11.41
CA LYS A 96 -12.86 2.99 12.59
C LYS A 96 -13.11 4.49 12.83
N THR A 97 -13.07 5.32 11.78
CA THR A 97 -13.04 6.79 11.87
C THR A 97 -14.31 7.45 11.34
N GLY A 98 -15.17 6.70 10.65
CA GLY A 98 -16.33 7.22 9.92
C GLY A 98 -16.01 7.75 8.52
N GLN A 99 -14.73 7.81 8.10
CA GLN A 99 -14.31 8.34 6.80
C GLN A 99 -13.55 7.29 5.98
N ALA A 100 -13.83 7.20 4.69
CA ALA A 100 -13.15 6.26 3.80
C ALA A 100 -11.76 6.76 3.36
N THR A 101 -11.59 8.07 3.28
CA THR A 101 -10.33 8.74 2.92
C THR A 101 -9.85 9.58 4.10
N CYS A 102 -8.57 9.90 4.10
CA CYS A 102 -8.03 10.90 5.00
C CYS A 102 -8.36 12.26 4.42
N THR A 103 -9.36 12.92 4.98
CA THR A 103 -9.60 14.32 4.65
C THR A 103 -8.54 15.14 5.36
N ASP A 104 -7.79 15.94 4.61
CA ASP A 104 -7.08 17.07 5.19
C ASP A 104 -8.12 17.89 5.92
N THR A 105 -8.10 17.85 7.24
CA THR A 105 -8.90 18.77 8.05
C THR A 105 -8.21 20.14 7.99
N VAL A 106 -8.14 20.76 6.80
CA VAL A 106 -7.99 22.21 6.70
C VAL A 106 -9.37 22.79 6.99
N SER A 107 -9.75 22.75 8.26
CA SER A 107 -10.71 23.66 8.84
C SER A 107 -9.93 24.63 9.71
N ALA A 108 -9.57 25.77 9.12
CA ALA A 108 -9.30 27.02 9.81
C ALA A 108 -9.66 28.17 8.87
#